data_AF-A0A1Y5H9A7-F1
#
_entry.id   AF-A0A1Y5H9A7-F1
#
_cell.length_a   1.000
_cell.length_b   1.000
_cell.length_c   1.000
_cell.angle_alpha   90.00
_cell.angle_beta   90.00
_cell.angle_gamma   90.00
#
_symmetry.space_group_name_H-M   'P 1'
#
loop_
_entity.id
_entity.type
_entity.pdbx_description
1 polymer ?
#
loop_
_entity_poly.entity_id
_entity_poly.type
_entity_poly.pdbx_seq_one_letter_code
_entity_poly.pdbx_strand_id
1 'polypeptide(L)'
;MKSLFPAIVALLITFAPPAKAVEIPGHGSPAFQTALQDWLDGNDMAALTQLGELARQDNRAAQIFLARVAEEAYLHNHVTGSLPRPERVALLRQPGGLSGKSWLKAAQVEVPLAVALVQSKNIREREGPAIALLTYGETTLGLRTTNVLTQNGFSDEASKILLSAEDLPKETIVLAEGLQRMLPGGTPSMLLPGHHAVILSDITNGITAENRLSWVQFFPNDLFEDGRKAAIAVKHTINVPSLQPLAQFCRRHCTETADRCTALGASVLTTSFHPFSSPLESLLSNEAYWSSPRIEADVARRLSNLTQYGWMRTFDACFVDKMTALQARVR
;
A
#
# COMPACT_ATOMS: atom_id res chain seq x y z
N MET A 1 37.88 -12.62 55.44
CA MET A 1 36.77 -12.39 54.48
C MET A 1 37.32 -11.57 53.32
N LYS A 2 37.52 -12.19 52.15
CA LYS A 2 38.06 -11.52 50.95
C LYS A 2 36.87 -11.04 50.11
N SER A 3 36.72 -9.72 49.95
CA SER A 3 35.66 -9.11 49.16
C SER A 3 35.92 -9.31 47.66
N LEU A 4 34.98 -9.96 46.98
CA LEU A 4 34.91 -10.08 45.52
C LEU A 4 34.21 -8.83 44.97
N PHE A 5 34.94 -8.00 44.21
CA PHE A 5 34.36 -6.93 43.39
C PHE A 5 33.78 -7.54 42.11
N PRO A 6 32.51 -7.30 41.75
CA PRO A 6 31.97 -7.72 40.46
C PRO A 6 32.50 -6.78 39.37
N ALA A 7 33.17 -7.35 38.36
CA ALA A 7 33.54 -6.63 37.16
C ALA A 7 32.27 -6.30 36.36
N ILE A 8 31.86 -5.04 36.35
CA ILE A 8 30.80 -4.53 35.48
C ILE A 8 31.36 -4.44 34.07
N VAL A 9 31.00 -5.42 33.23
CA VAL A 9 31.25 -5.37 31.79
C VAL A 9 30.24 -4.39 31.18
N ALA A 10 30.68 -3.16 30.90
CA ALA A 10 29.92 -2.18 30.15
C ALA A 10 29.83 -2.63 28.69
N LEU A 11 28.73 -3.28 28.33
CA LEU A 11 28.41 -3.63 26.94
C LEU A 11 28.09 -2.33 26.19
N LEU A 12 29.08 -1.79 25.47
CA LEU A 12 28.90 -0.66 24.55
C LEU A 12 28.05 -1.14 23.37
N ILE A 13 26.73 -0.95 23.47
CA ILE A 13 25.82 -1.14 22.34
C ILE A 13 26.08 0.00 21.36
N THR A 14 26.88 -0.25 20.34
CA THR A 14 27.02 0.65 19.19
C THR A 14 25.72 0.57 18.39
N PHE A 15 24.79 1.50 18.64
CA PHE A 15 23.66 1.70 17.74
C PHE A 15 24.21 2.24 16.43
N ALA A 16 23.98 1.51 15.33
CA ALA A 16 24.20 2.06 14.00
C ALA A 16 23.38 3.36 13.89
N PRO A 17 23.95 4.46 13.37
CA PRO A 17 23.17 5.66 13.12
C PRO A 17 22.00 5.29 12.20
N PRO A 18 20.77 5.77 12.49
CA PRO A 18 19.63 5.50 11.63
C PRO A 18 19.97 5.96 10.21
N ALA A 19 19.59 5.17 9.20
CA ALA A 19 19.71 5.57 7.81
C ALA A 19 19.08 6.96 7.66
N LYS A 20 19.82 7.91 7.08
CA LYS A 20 19.31 9.26 6.85
C LYS A 20 18.16 9.17 5.86
N ALA A 21 16.93 9.34 6.36
CA ALA A 21 15.76 9.56 5.52
C ALA A 21 16.07 10.70 4.54
N VAL A 22 15.68 10.54 3.28
CA VAL A 22 15.87 11.59 2.27
C VAL A 22 15.05 12.79 2.69
N GLU A 23 15.73 13.92 2.89
CA GLU A 23 15.07 15.17 3.18
C GLU A 23 14.31 15.65 1.93
N ILE A 24 12.99 15.79 2.06
CA ILE A 24 12.13 16.31 1.00
C ILE A 24 11.84 17.79 1.31
N PRO A 25 12.34 18.74 0.51
CA PRO A 25 12.17 20.17 0.77
C PRO A 25 10.70 20.56 0.95
N GLY A 26 10.42 21.35 1.99
CA GLY A 26 9.07 21.79 2.33
C GLY A 26 8.27 20.85 3.22
N HIS A 27 8.75 19.61 3.47
CA HIS A 27 8.09 18.66 4.37
C HIS A 27 7.88 19.24 5.78
N GLY A 28 8.92 19.85 6.37
CA GLY A 28 8.84 20.44 7.70
C GLY A 28 8.08 21.78 7.78
N SER A 29 7.55 22.30 6.67
CA SER A 29 6.85 23.58 6.69
C SER A 29 5.49 23.46 7.40
N PRO A 30 5.12 24.40 8.30
CA PRO A 30 3.83 24.35 9.00
C PRO A 30 2.62 24.32 8.07
N ALA A 31 2.71 25.01 6.93
CA ALA A 31 1.63 25.04 5.94
C ALA A 31 1.42 23.67 5.26
N PHE A 32 2.50 22.96 4.92
CA PHE A 32 2.39 21.59 4.39
C PHE A 32 1.80 20.64 5.43
N GLN A 33 2.27 20.69 6.67
CA GLN A 33 1.77 19.84 7.75
C GLN A 33 0.28 20.09 8.03
N THR A 34 -0.16 21.35 8.00
CA THR A 34 -1.59 21.70 8.13
C THR A 34 -2.41 21.10 6.99
N ALA A 35 -1.97 21.26 5.74
CA ALA A 35 -2.69 20.73 4.59
C ALA A 35 -2.71 19.18 4.57
N LEU A 36 -1.63 18.52 5.02
CA LEU A 36 -1.57 17.07 5.18
C LEU A 36 -2.53 16.59 6.29
N GLN A 37 -2.58 17.29 7.42
CA GLN A 37 -3.51 16.97 8.51
C GLN A 37 -4.97 17.15 8.08
N ASP A 38 -5.30 18.25 7.40
CA ASP A 38 -6.64 18.47 6.82
C ASP A 38 -7.03 17.31 5.89
N TRP A 39 -6.08 16.81 5.09
CA TRP A 39 -6.29 15.65 4.24
C TRP A 39 -6.58 14.39 5.07
N LEU A 40 -5.78 14.10 6.11
CA LEU A 40 -5.98 12.95 7.00
C LEU A 40 -7.31 13.00 7.79
N ASP A 41 -7.81 14.20 8.06
CA ASP A 41 -9.09 14.42 8.74
C ASP A 41 -10.30 14.38 7.79
N GLY A 42 -10.06 14.21 6.49
CA GLY A 42 -11.12 14.12 5.47
C GLY A 42 -11.62 15.49 4.96
N ASN A 43 -10.95 16.60 5.27
CA ASN A 43 -11.22 17.93 4.74
C ASN A 43 -10.67 18.09 3.31
N ASP A 44 -11.02 17.15 2.43
CA ASP A 44 -10.35 16.90 1.16
C ASP A 44 -10.24 18.11 0.23
N MET A 45 -11.34 18.82 0.00
CA MET A 45 -11.31 19.95 -0.94
C MET A 45 -10.41 21.10 -0.44
N ALA A 46 -10.47 21.39 0.87
CA ALA A 46 -9.63 22.41 1.49
C ALA A 46 -8.16 21.99 1.44
N ALA A 47 -7.85 20.74 1.81
CA ALA A 47 -6.52 20.18 1.78
C ALA A 47 -5.90 20.18 0.38
N LEU A 48 -6.64 19.69 -0.64
CA LEU A 48 -6.16 19.66 -2.03
C LEU A 48 -5.92 21.07 -2.58
N THR A 49 -6.73 22.05 -2.19
CA THR A 49 -6.54 23.44 -2.60
C THR A 49 -5.25 24.00 -2.01
N GLN A 50 -5.04 23.82 -0.69
CA GLN A 50 -3.82 24.24 0.00
C GLN A 50 -2.57 23.55 -0.55
N LEU A 51 -2.62 22.23 -0.77
CA LEU A 51 -1.52 21.47 -1.38
C LEU A 51 -1.20 21.96 -2.80
N GLY A 52 -2.23 22.29 -3.60
CA GLY A 52 -2.05 22.86 -4.94
C GLY A 52 -1.40 24.24 -4.92
N GLU A 53 -1.75 25.10 -3.96
CA GLU A 53 -1.10 26.39 -3.75
C GLU A 53 0.35 26.25 -3.34
N LEU A 54 0.63 25.39 -2.35
CA LEU A 54 1.99 25.08 -1.89
C LEU A 54 2.84 24.51 -3.03
N ALA A 55 2.28 23.62 -3.85
CA ALA A 55 2.96 23.06 -5.00
C ALA A 55 3.35 24.14 -6.05
N ARG A 56 2.51 25.18 -6.24
CA ARG A 56 2.84 26.34 -7.10
C ARG A 56 3.88 27.26 -6.47
N GLN A 57 4.01 27.26 -5.15
CA GLN A 57 5.03 28.00 -4.39
C GLN A 57 6.32 27.18 -4.20
N ASP A 58 6.59 26.24 -5.11
CA ASP A 58 7.78 25.38 -5.10
C ASP A 58 7.99 24.52 -3.85
N ASN A 59 6.93 24.23 -3.07
CA ASN A 59 7.01 23.25 -2.00
C ASN A 59 7.10 21.83 -2.60
N ARG A 60 8.30 21.22 -2.56
CA ARG A 60 8.57 19.91 -3.18
C ARG A 60 7.78 18.77 -2.52
N ALA A 61 7.60 18.79 -1.21
CA ALA A 61 6.75 17.85 -0.51
C ALA A 61 5.30 17.88 -1.02
N ALA A 62 4.72 19.09 -1.16
CA ALA A 62 3.38 19.26 -1.73
C ALA A 62 3.31 18.79 -3.19
N GLN A 63 4.31 19.10 -4.02
CA GLN A 63 4.38 18.64 -5.41
C GLN A 63 4.36 17.11 -5.53
N ILE A 64 5.20 16.42 -4.73
CA ILE A 64 5.29 14.96 -4.78
C ILE A 64 4.00 14.35 -4.22
N PHE A 65 3.55 14.77 -3.04
CA PHE A 65 2.35 14.23 -2.40
C PHE A 65 1.10 14.40 -3.28
N LEU A 66 0.87 15.60 -3.83
CA LEU A 66 -0.28 15.88 -4.69
C LEU A 66 -0.23 15.07 -5.99
N ALA A 67 0.96 14.83 -6.55
CA ALA A 67 1.09 13.95 -7.70
C ALA A 67 0.70 12.50 -7.39
N ARG A 68 1.08 11.99 -6.19
CA ARG A 68 0.69 10.65 -5.75
C ARG A 68 -0.81 10.54 -5.54
N VAL A 69 -1.43 11.54 -4.90
CA VAL A 69 -2.89 11.60 -4.74
C VAL A 69 -3.58 11.58 -6.11
N ALA A 70 -3.11 12.39 -7.06
CA ALA A 70 -3.70 12.49 -8.41
C ALA A 70 -3.53 11.23 -9.29
N GLU A 71 -2.69 10.27 -8.89
CA GLU A 71 -2.54 8.99 -9.60
C GLU A 71 -3.55 7.94 -9.14
N GLU A 72 -4.11 8.12 -7.95
CA GLU A 72 -4.94 7.14 -7.27
C GLU A 72 -6.36 7.70 -7.13
N ALA A 73 -7.23 7.39 -8.10
CA ALA A 73 -8.54 8.01 -8.23
C ALA A 73 -9.40 7.94 -6.95
N TYR A 74 -9.29 6.86 -6.18
CA TYR A 74 -10.03 6.69 -4.92
C TYR A 74 -9.67 7.73 -3.84
N LEU A 75 -8.51 8.42 -3.96
CA LEU A 75 -8.08 9.44 -3.01
C LEU A 75 -8.67 10.83 -3.27
N HIS A 76 -9.22 11.10 -4.45
CA HIS A 76 -9.67 12.45 -4.79
C HIS A 76 -10.96 12.53 -5.60
N ASN A 77 -11.39 11.44 -6.27
CA ASN A 77 -12.49 11.51 -7.23
C ASN A 77 -13.86 11.82 -6.57
N HIS A 78 -14.05 11.50 -5.29
CA HIS A 78 -15.27 11.82 -4.55
C HIS A 78 -15.47 13.33 -4.34
N VAL A 79 -14.39 14.12 -4.27
CA VAL A 79 -14.50 15.60 -4.22
C VAL A 79 -14.22 16.28 -5.56
N THR A 80 -13.52 15.63 -6.48
CA THR A 80 -13.11 16.24 -7.77
C THR A 80 -13.87 15.74 -9.00
N GLY A 81 -14.67 14.67 -8.84
CA GLY A 81 -15.37 14.01 -9.95
C GLY A 81 -16.45 14.88 -10.59
N SER A 82 -17.11 15.73 -9.78
CA SER A 82 -18.13 16.68 -10.25
C SER A 82 -17.54 17.99 -10.79
N LEU A 83 -16.25 18.26 -10.57
CA LEU A 83 -15.62 19.48 -11.04
C LEU A 83 -15.48 19.49 -12.57
N PRO A 84 -15.67 20.65 -13.23
CA PRO A 84 -15.23 20.85 -14.60
C PRO A 84 -13.78 20.43 -14.79
N ARG A 85 -13.47 19.83 -15.94
CA ARG A 85 -12.11 19.36 -16.25
C ARG A 85 -11.03 20.44 -16.01
N PRO A 86 -11.20 21.72 -16.41
CA PRO A 86 -10.20 22.75 -16.15
C PRO A 86 -9.91 22.96 -14.67
N GLU A 87 -10.94 22.97 -13.82
CA GLU A 87 -10.80 23.15 -12.37
C GLU A 87 -10.09 21.95 -11.73
N ARG A 88 -10.49 20.72 -12.08
CA ARG A 88 -9.81 19.51 -11.61
C ARG A 88 -8.33 19.47 -12.01
N VAL A 89 -8.00 19.88 -13.24
CA VAL A 89 -6.61 19.98 -13.72
C VAL A 89 -5.86 21.07 -12.93
N ALA A 90 -6.45 22.24 -12.75
CA ALA A 90 -5.82 23.34 -12.00
C ALA A 90 -5.53 22.96 -10.55
N LEU A 91 -6.39 22.13 -9.94
CA LEU A 91 -6.25 21.64 -8.58
C LEU A 91 -5.12 20.60 -8.44
N LEU A 92 -5.08 19.59 -9.33
CA LEU A 92 -4.24 18.41 -9.15
C LEU A 92 -2.95 18.38 -9.98
N ARG A 93 -2.80 19.29 -10.96
CA ARG A 93 -1.72 19.25 -11.96
C ARG A 93 -1.00 20.58 -12.06
N GLN A 94 0.25 20.51 -12.52
CA GLN A 94 0.99 21.68 -12.96
C GLN A 94 0.39 22.20 -14.28
N PRO A 95 0.34 23.54 -14.49
CA PRO A 95 -0.07 24.11 -15.78
C PRO A 95 0.74 23.56 -16.97
N GLY A 96 0.06 23.32 -18.09
CA GLY A 96 0.67 22.94 -19.37
C GLY A 96 -0.01 21.76 -20.06
N GLY A 97 -0.29 21.88 -21.37
CA GLY A 97 -1.00 20.86 -22.16
C GLY A 97 -2.48 20.71 -21.78
N LEU A 98 -3.23 19.87 -22.52
CA LEU A 98 -4.68 19.67 -22.34
C LEU A 98 -5.06 18.94 -21.04
N SER A 99 -4.11 18.26 -20.40
CA SER A 99 -4.35 17.45 -19.20
C SER A 99 -3.54 17.91 -17.98
N GLY A 100 -2.83 19.04 -18.09
CA GLY A 100 -1.81 19.42 -17.13
C GLY A 100 -0.57 18.52 -17.20
N LYS A 101 0.49 18.95 -16.52
CA LYS A 101 1.70 18.14 -16.29
C LYS A 101 1.66 17.56 -14.88
N SER A 102 2.28 16.39 -14.67
CA SER A 102 2.45 15.86 -13.31
C SER A 102 3.39 16.77 -12.51
N TRP A 103 3.05 17.05 -11.25
CA TRP A 103 3.92 17.78 -10.33
C TRP A 103 5.27 17.08 -10.09
N LEU A 104 5.37 15.77 -10.32
CA LEU A 104 6.66 15.07 -10.30
C LEU A 104 7.65 15.62 -11.32
N LYS A 105 7.20 16.24 -12.43
CA LYS A 105 8.11 16.86 -13.42
C LYS A 105 8.81 18.09 -12.88
N ALA A 106 8.19 18.83 -11.96
CA ALA A 106 8.84 19.92 -11.25
C ALA A 106 9.76 19.36 -10.14
N ALA A 107 9.24 18.43 -9.32
CA ALA A 107 9.99 17.92 -8.17
C ALA A 107 11.24 17.11 -8.54
N GLN A 108 11.23 16.38 -9.66
CA GLN A 108 12.36 15.55 -10.10
C GLN A 108 13.63 16.35 -10.45
N VAL A 109 13.55 17.69 -10.54
CA VAL A 109 14.72 18.55 -10.76
C VAL A 109 15.64 18.53 -9.54
N GLU A 110 15.07 18.41 -8.34
CA GLU A 110 15.81 18.57 -7.07
C GLU A 110 15.70 17.35 -6.16
N VAL A 111 14.62 16.56 -6.27
CA VAL A 111 14.34 15.47 -5.35
C VAL A 111 14.57 14.12 -6.03
N PRO A 112 15.60 13.34 -5.63
CA PRO A 112 15.89 12.03 -6.21
C PRO A 112 14.72 11.05 -6.11
N LEU A 113 13.93 11.09 -5.03
CA LEU A 113 12.71 10.30 -4.91
C LEU A 113 11.72 10.60 -6.05
N ALA A 114 11.55 11.87 -6.43
CA ALA A 114 10.66 12.21 -7.55
C ALA A 114 11.17 11.68 -8.90
N VAL A 115 12.49 11.57 -9.09
CA VAL A 115 13.09 10.89 -10.26
C VAL A 115 12.68 9.42 -10.27
N ALA A 116 12.86 8.71 -9.16
CA ALA A 116 12.49 7.30 -9.03
C ALA A 116 10.98 7.07 -9.28
N LEU A 117 10.12 7.94 -8.74
CA LEU A 117 8.66 7.91 -8.97
C LEU A 117 8.25 8.11 -10.44
N VAL A 118 9.01 8.92 -11.19
CA VAL A 118 8.75 9.10 -12.62
C VAL A 118 9.22 7.88 -13.41
N GLN A 119 10.41 7.39 -13.11
CA GLN A 119 11.04 6.28 -13.84
C GLN A 119 10.35 4.94 -13.57
N SER A 120 9.79 4.72 -12.37
CA SER A 120 9.07 3.49 -12.03
C SER A 120 7.84 3.22 -12.92
N LYS A 121 7.39 4.21 -13.68
CA LYS A 121 6.30 4.06 -14.65
C LYS A 121 6.76 3.38 -15.94
N ASN A 122 8.03 3.51 -16.31
CA ASN A 122 8.58 2.88 -17.51
C ASN A 122 8.91 1.41 -17.24
N ILE A 123 8.11 0.49 -17.77
CA ILE A 123 8.23 -0.96 -17.54
C ILE A 123 9.61 -1.55 -17.84
N ARG A 124 10.33 -1.01 -18.84
CA ARG A 124 11.62 -1.55 -19.29
C ARG A 124 12.80 -1.13 -18.42
N GLU A 125 12.58 -0.17 -17.53
CA GLU A 125 13.65 0.47 -16.74
C GLU A 125 13.34 0.39 -15.24
N ARG A 126 12.51 -0.57 -14.79
CA ARG A 126 11.99 -0.58 -13.41
C ARG A 126 12.94 -1.12 -12.35
N GLU A 127 14.04 -1.79 -12.72
CA GLU A 127 14.99 -2.35 -11.74
C GLU A 127 15.56 -1.25 -10.83
N GLY A 128 16.25 -0.27 -11.43
CA GLY A 128 16.86 0.85 -10.70
C GLY A 128 15.85 1.67 -9.88
N PRO A 129 14.70 2.09 -10.45
CA PRO A 129 13.66 2.79 -9.72
C PRO A 129 13.04 1.98 -8.58
N ALA A 130 12.88 0.66 -8.70
CA ALA A 130 12.37 -0.17 -7.59
C ALA A 130 13.36 -0.16 -6.41
N ILE A 131 14.66 -0.34 -6.69
CA ILE A 131 15.71 -0.25 -5.68
C ILE A 131 15.70 1.14 -5.03
N ALA A 132 15.69 2.20 -5.84
CA ALA A 132 15.69 3.57 -5.34
C ALA A 132 14.47 3.87 -4.46
N LEU A 133 13.28 3.41 -4.84
CA LEU A 133 12.07 3.55 -4.03
C LEU A 133 12.22 2.85 -2.67
N LEU A 134 12.73 1.62 -2.64
CA LEU A 134 13.01 0.91 -1.39
C LEU A 134 14.04 1.66 -0.53
N THR A 135 15.13 2.14 -1.14
CA THR A 135 16.15 2.95 -0.46
C THR A 135 15.59 4.24 0.14
N TYR A 136 14.58 4.84 -0.50
CA TYR A 136 13.94 6.07 -0.03
C TYR A 136 12.77 5.83 0.94
N GLY A 137 12.54 4.59 1.37
CA GLY A 137 11.48 4.23 2.32
C GLY A 137 10.09 4.10 1.68
N GLU A 138 9.98 4.12 0.35
CA GLU A 138 8.74 3.81 -0.38
C GLU A 138 8.61 2.30 -0.61
N THR A 139 8.66 1.54 0.49
CA THR A 139 8.63 0.08 0.53
C THR A 139 7.49 -0.51 -0.31
N THR A 140 6.27 -0.04 -0.11
CA THR A 140 5.12 -0.56 -0.86
C THR A 140 5.24 -0.30 -2.35
N LEU A 141 5.64 0.90 -2.74
CA LEU A 141 5.72 1.25 -4.15
C LEU A 141 6.90 0.55 -4.83
N GLY A 142 8.02 0.39 -4.13
CA GLY A 142 9.15 -0.42 -4.56
C GLY A 142 8.73 -1.86 -4.83
N LEU A 143 8.06 -2.50 -3.88
CA LEU A 143 7.56 -3.87 -4.03
C LEU A 143 6.49 -4.01 -5.12
N ARG A 144 5.57 -3.04 -5.25
CA ARG A 144 4.61 -3.02 -6.37
C ARG A 144 5.33 -2.92 -7.72
N THR A 145 6.40 -2.13 -7.78
CA THR A 145 7.23 -1.99 -8.98
C THR A 145 7.92 -3.33 -9.32
N THR A 146 8.46 -4.02 -8.31
CA THR A 146 9.01 -5.38 -8.41
C THR A 146 7.97 -6.42 -8.86
N ASN A 147 6.75 -6.34 -8.33
CA ASN A 147 5.65 -7.22 -8.75
C ASN A 147 5.30 -7.01 -10.23
N VAL A 148 5.35 -5.78 -10.74
CA VAL A 148 5.11 -5.56 -12.18
C VAL A 148 6.24 -6.14 -13.03
N LEU A 149 7.51 -6.05 -12.61
CA LEU A 149 8.61 -6.74 -13.29
C LEU A 149 8.36 -8.24 -13.38
N THR A 150 8.01 -8.85 -12.23
CA THR A 150 7.62 -10.25 -12.06
C THR A 150 6.51 -10.63 -13.07
N GLN A 151 5.42 -9.86 -13.11
CA GLN A 151 4.28 -10.10 -14.01
C GLN A 151 4.60 -9.99 -15.50
N ASN A 152 5.69 -9.32 -15.87
CA ASN A 152 6.06 -9.09 -17.27
C ASN A 152 7.28 -9.93 -17.71
N GLY A 153 7.65 -10.94 -16.92
CA GLY A 153 8.72 -11.88 -17.26
C GLY A 153 10.13 -11.40 -16.95
N PHE A 154 10.29 -10.29 -16.23
CA PHE A 154 11.58 -9.75 -15.77
C PHE A 154 11.96 -10.33 -14.40
N SER A 155 11.99 -11.68 -14.32
CA SER A 155 12.18 -12.41 -13.06
C SER A 155 13.59 -12.25 -12.48
N ASP A 156 14.61 -12.09 -13.33
CA ASP A 156 15.99 -11.92 -12.88
C ASP A 156 16.18 -10.56 -12.21
N GLU A 157 15.66 -9.49 -12.82
CA GLU A 157 15.67 -8.14 -12.27
C GLU A 157 14.88 -8.06 -10.97
N ALA A 158 13.69 -8.66 -10.94
CA ALA A 158 12.87 -8.73 -9.73
C ALA A 158 13.57 -9.48 -8.59
N SER A 159 14.25 -10.60 -8.91
CA SER A 159 15.02 -11.36 -7.91
C SER A 159 16.18 -10.55 -7.34
N LYS A 160 16.92 -9.80 -8.18
CA LYS A 160 18.00 -8.91 -7.71
C LYS A 160 17.47 -7.87 -6.72
N ILE A 161 16.33 -7.25 -7.03
CA ILE A 161 15.71 -6.27 -6.12
C ILE A 161 15.45 -6.91 -4.75
N LEU A 162 14.77 -8.06 -4.73
CA LEU A 162 14.41 -8.74 -3.48
C LEU A 162 15.63 -9.21 -2.67
N LEU A 163 16.68 -9.67 -3.34
CA LEU A 163 17.92 -10.09 -2.69
C LEU A 163 18.76 -8.92 -2.17
N SER A 164 18.58 -7.73 -2.75
CA SER A 164 19.33 -6.51 -2.36
C SER A 164 18.65 -5.68 -1.28
N ALA A 165 17.36 -5.91 -1.03
CA ALA A 165 16.58 -5.11 -0.11
C ALA A 165 16.67 -5.65 1.32
N GLU A 166 16.98 -4.75 2.24
CA GLU A 166 17.00 -5.02 3.68
C GLU A 166 15.61 -4.74 4.28
N ASP A 167 15.28 -5.40 5.39
CA ASP A 167 14.07 -5.15 6.20
C ASP A 167 12.74 -5.17 5.42
N LEU A 168 12.65 -6.04 4.41
CA LEU A 168 11.44 -6.22 3.64
C LEU A 168 10.27 -6.73 4.50
N PRO A 169 9.04 -6.24 4.27
CA PRO A 169 7.87 -6.76 4.96
C PRO A 169 7.72 -8.24 4.63
N LYS A 170 7.13 -8.94 5.59
CA LYS A 170 6.84 -10.36 5.54
C LYS A 170 6.04 -10.77 4.29
N GLU A 171 5.19 -9.87 3.81
CA GLU A 171 4.46 -9.96 2.54
C GLU A 171 5.35 -9.96 1.28
N THR A 172 6.67 -9.83 1.40
CA THR A 172 7.59 -9.90 0.26
C THR A 172 7.94 -11.34 -0.12
N ILE A 173 7.79 -12.31 0.80
CA ILE A 173 7.99 -13.75 0.52
C ILE A 173 7.14 -14.21 -0.67
N VAL A 174 5.99 -13.57 -0.83
CA VAL A 174 5.04 -13.69 -1.93
C VAL A 174 5.67 -13.48 -3.29
N LEU A 175 6.39 -12.37 -3.43
CA LEU A 175 7.06 -12.01 -4.66
C LEU A 175 8.18 -13.02 -4.92
N ALA A 176 8.92 -13.43 -3.88
CA ALA A 176 9.95 -14.45 -3.99
C ALA A 176 9.39 -15.82 -4.45
N GLU A 177 8.27 -16.27 -3.89
CA GLU A 177 7.61 -17.52 -4.30
C GLU A 177 7.08 -17.44 -5.74
N GLY A 178 6.46 -16.30 -6.11
CA GLY A 178 5.99 -16.05 -7.47
C GLY A 178 7.14 -16.12 -8.47
N LEU A 179 8.27 -15.49 -8.14
CA LEU A 179 9.49 -15.55 -8.94
C LEU A 179 10.03 -16.97 -9.08
N GLN A 180 10.09 -17.74 -7.98
CA GLN A 180 10.59 -19.12 -8.01
C GLN A 180 9.80 -20.00 -8.99
N ARG A 181 8.49 -19.79 -9.12
CA ARG A 181 7.64 -20.55 -10.07
C ARG A 181 7.87 -20.16 -11.53
N MET A 182 8.40 -18.97 -11.80
CA MET A 182 8.67 -18.50 -13.16
C MET A 182 10.09 -18.77 -13.63
N LEU A 183 11.01 -19.12 -12.73
CA LEU A 183 12.37 -19.52 -13.10
C LEU A 183 12.38 -20.83 -13.92
N PRO A 184 13.39 -21.05 -14.78
CA PRO A 184 13.51 -22.27 -15.58
C PRO A 184 13.42 -23.53 -14.73
N GLY A 185 12.40 -24.37 -14.97
CA GLY A 185 12.12 -25.58 -14.19
C GLY A 185 10.92 -25.46 -13.22
N GLY A 186 10.39 -24.25 -13.02
CA GLY A 186 9.10 -24.04 -12.36
C GLY A 186 7.93 -24.48 -13.25
N THR A 187 6.84 -24.93 -12.64
CA THR A 187 5.59 -25.17 -13.39
C THR A 187 5.00 -23.81 -13.78
N PRO A 188 4.83 -23.51 -15.08
CA PRO A 188 4.26 -22.24 -15.52
C PRO A 188 2.80 -22.17 -15.06
N SER A 189 2.59 -21.50 -13.94
CA SER A 189 1.27 -21.17 -13.43
C SER A 189 0.89 -19.80 -13.97
N MET A 190 -0.12 -19.75 -14.84
CA MET A 190 -0.73 -18.53 -15.39
C MET A 190 -1.46 -17.65 -14.35
N LEU A 191 -1.27 -17.95 -13.05
CA LEU A 191 -1.86 -17.18 -11.96
C LEU A 191 -1.11 -15.85 -11.83
N LEU A 192 -1.70 -14.81 -12.42
CA LEU A 192 -1.29 -13.42 -12.23
C LEU A 192 -1.31 -13.10 -10.72
N PRO A 193 -0.22 -12.57 -10.12
CA PRO A 193 -0.20 -12.14 -8.73
C PRO A 193 -1.13 -10.93 -8.51
N GLY A 194 -2.42 -11.22 -8.36
CA GLY A 194 -3.51 -10.28 -8.60
C GLY A 194 -4.56 -10.12 -7.50
N HIS A 195 -4.70 -11.00 -6.52
CA HIS A 195 -5.65 -10.82 -5.40
C HIS A 195 -5.11 -11.55 -4.15
N HIS A 196 -5.01 -10.87 -2.99
CA HIS A 196 -4.03 -11.23 -1.94
C HIS A 196 -4.64 -11.46 -0.55
N ALA A 197 -4.19 -12.54 0.10
CA ALA A 197 -3.97 -12.61 1.55
C ALA A 197 -2.68 -13.42 1.82
N VAL A 198 -1.88 -12.94 2.77
CA VAL A 198 -0.56 -13.48 3.16
C VAL A 198 -0.67 -14.29 4.46
N ILE A 199 0.05 -15.40 4.57
CA ILE A 199 0.75 -15.78 5.83
C ILE A 199 2.21 -16.06 5.45
N LEU A 200 3.10 -16.31 6.41
CA LEU A 200 4.53 -16.63 6.26
C LEU A 200 4.91 -18.12 6.39
N SER A 201 5.86 -18.61 5.58
CA SER A 201 6.65 -19.82 5.83
C SER A 201 8.07 -19.56 5.39
N ASP A 202 8.97 -19.73 6.34
CA ASP A 202 10.33 -19.23 6.32
C ASP A 202 11.25 -19.91 5.32
N ILE A 203 12.15 -19.07 4.83
CA ILE A 203 13.48 -19.42 4.35
C ILE A 203 14.18 -20.21 5.48
N THR A 204 14.45 -21.50 5.25
CA THR A 204 15.19 -22.50 6.07
C THR A 204 14.42 -23.41 7.03
N ASN A 205 14.54 -24.73 6.77
CA ASN A 205 14.31 -25.93 7.60
C ASN A 205 13.58 -25.76 8.95
N GLY A 206 12.31 -26.18 9.03
CA GLY A 206 11.66 -26.39 10.34
C GLY A 206 10.13 -26.26 10.43
N ILE A 207 9.37 -26.34 9.34
CA ILE A 207 7.92 -26.08 9.35
C ILE A 207 7.07 -27.35 9.17
N THR A 208 6.08 -27.51 10.05
CA THR A 208 4.99 -28.51 10.00
C THR A 208 3.90 -28.11 9.00
N ALA A 209 2.97 -29.02 8.67
CA ALA A 209 1.88 -28.76 7.71
C ALA A 209 0.96 -27.56 8.07
N GLU A 210 1.04 -27.05 9.30
CA GLU A 210 0.23 -25.95 9.83
C GLU A 210 0.79 -24.56 9.49
N ASN A 211 2.06 -24.45 9.10
CA ASN A 211 2.67 -23.17 8.65
C ASN A 211 3.00 -23.19 7.15
N ARG A 212 2.29 -23.99 6.34
CA ARG A 212 2.42 -23.94 4.88
C ARG A 212 1.69 -22.73 4.34
N LEU A 213 2.42 -21.87 3.67
CA LEU A 213 1.81 -20.84 2.86
C LEU A 213 1.43 -21.36 1.51
N SER A 214 0.25 -20.96 1.12
CA SER A 214 -0.13 -21.04 -0.27
C SER A 214 -0.83 -19.74 -0.60
N TRP A 215 -0.26 -19.05 -1.59
CA TRP A 215 -0.96 -18.08 -2.42
C TRP A 215 -2.17 -18.76 -3.03
N VAL A 216 -3.30 -18.70 -2.33
CA VAL A 216 -4.59 -19.00 -2.93
C VAL A 216 -5.19 -17.66 -3.28
N GLN A 217 -5.09 -17.30 -4.55
CA GLN A 217 -5.99 -16.31 -5.12
C GLN A 217 -7.40 -16.79 -4.81
N PHE A 218 -8.11 -16.07 -3.93
CA PHE A 218 -9.53 -16.29 -3.74
C PHE A 218 -10.29 -15.12 -4.34
N PHE A 219 -10.98 -15.43 -5.43
CA PHE A 219 -12.05 -14.58 -5.93
C PHE A 219 -13.21 -14.64 -4.96
N PRO A 220 -14.14 -13.67 -5.02
CA PRO A 220 -15.34 -13.71 -4.22
C PRO A 220 -16.06 -15.07 -4.31
N ASN A 221 -16.20 -15.64 -5.51
CA ASN A 221 -16.86 -16.94 -5.70
C ASN A 221 -16.13 -18.11 -5.00
N ASP A 222 -14.81 -18.05 -4.80
CA ASP A 222 -14.08 -19.11 -4.09
C ASP A 222 -14.53 -19.23 -2.63
N LEU A 223 -14.98 -18.13 -2.01
CA LEU A 223 -15.49 -18.15 -0.64
C LEU A 223 -16.84 -18.88 -0.53
N PHE A 224 -17.56 -19.03 -1.64
CA PHE A 224 -18.86 -19.69 -1.71
C PHE A 224 -18.77 -21.11 -2.27
N GLU A 225 -17.99 -21.29 -3.34
CA GLU A 225 -17.92 -22.55 -4.10
C GLU A 225 -16.93 -23.56 -3.49
N ASP A 226 -15.92 -23.10 -2.74
CA ASP A 226 -14.90 -23.95 -2.16
C ASP A 226 -14.77 -23.70 -0.64
N GLY A 227 -15.46 -24.53 0.15
CA GLY A 227 -15.44 -24.44 1.61
C GLY A 227 -14.05 -24.56 2.23
N ARG A 228 -13.10 -25.23 1.57
CA ARG A 228 -11.71 -25.32 2.04
C ARG A 228 -11.00 -23.98 1.84
N LYS A 229 -11.11 -23.36 0.66
CA LYS A 229 -10.56 -22.02 0.42
C LYS A 229 -11.19 -20.99 1.34
N ALA A 230 -12.51 -21.05 1.54
CA ALA A 230 -13.22 -20.18 2.48
C ALA A 230 -12.65 -20.28 3.90
N ALA A 231 -12.47 -21.50 4.43
CA ALA A 231 -11.92 -21.71 5.77
C ALA A 231 -10.49 -21.17 5.92
N ILE A 232 -9.64 -21.36 4.90
CA ILE A 232 -8.28 -20.81 4.85
C ILE A 232 -8.33 -19.27 4.85
N ALA A 233 -9.15 -18.66 3.99
CA ALA A 233 -9.27 -17.21 3.90
C ALA A 233 -9.74 -16.60 5.23
N VAL A 234 -10.78 -17.17 5.85
CA VAL A 234 -11.29 -16.73 7.17
C VAL A 234 -10.21 -16.81 8.23
N LYS A 235 -9.47 -17.92 8.32
CA LYS A 235 -8.44 -18.11 9.35
C LYS A 235 -7.26 -17.14 9.22
N HIS A 236 -6.96 -16.70 8.00
CA HIS A 236 -5.64 -16.14 7.71
C HIS A 236 -5.64 -14.67 7.29
N THR A 237 -6.67 -14.21 6.58
CA THR A 237 -6.70 -12.85 6.01
C THR A 237 -6.59 -11.75 7.07
N ILE A 238 -7.17 -11.97 8.26
CA ILE A 238 -7.15 -10.97 9.34
C ILE A 238 -5.74 -10.66 9.89
N ASN A 239 -4.77 -11.55 9.64
CA ASN A 239 -3.40 -11.41 10.12
C ASN A 239 -2.46 -10.80 9.07
N VAL A 240 -2.97 -10.43 7.90
CA VAL A 240 -2.18 -9.78 6.85
C VAL A 240 -1.93 -8.32 7.23
N PRO A 241 -0.68 -7.89 7.48
CA PRO A 241 -0.42 -6.52 7.90
C PRO A 241 -0.94 -5.48 6.91
N SER A 242 -0.71 -5.68 5.61
CA SER A 242 -1.23 -4.76 4.58
C SER A 242 -2.77 -4.71 4.43
N LEU A 243 -3.52 -5.59 5.10
CA LEU A 243 -4.98 -5.56 5.21
C LEU A 243 -5.46 -4.99 6.56
N GLN A 244 -4.55 -4.50 7.40
CA GLN A 244 -4.87 -3.98 8.72
C GLN A 244 -6.03 -2.97 8.73
N PRO A 245 -6.13 -2.00 7.81
CA PRO A 245 -7.29 -1.10 7.76
C PRO A 245 -8.64 -1.81 7.62
N LEU A 246 -8.71 -2.82 6.74
CA LEU A 246 -9.92 -3.62 6.57
C LEU A 246 -10.21 -4.47 7.82
N ALA A 247 -9.18 -5.10 8.39
CA ALA A 247 -9.32 -5.88 9.63
C ALA A 247 -9.80 -5.00 10.81
N GLN A 248 -9.30 -3.78 10.93
CA GLN A 248 -9.74 -2.81 11.94
C GLN A 248 -11.20 -2.39 11.73
N PHE A 249 -11.60 -2.09 10.49
CA PHE A 249 -13.01 -1.84 10.16
C PHE A 249 -13.89 -3.03 10.59
N CYS A 250 -13.51 -4.25 10.24
CA CYS A 250 -14.26 -5.46 10.57
C CYS A 250 -14.35 -5.72 12.08
N ARG A 251 -13.26 -5.54 12.83
CA ARG A 251 -13.28 -5.65 14.30
C ARG A 251 -14.18 -4.61 14.95
N ARG A 252 -14.26 -3.40 14.39
CA ARG A 252 -15.06 -2.30 14.92
C ARG A 252 -16.56 -2.48 14.65
N HIS A 253 -16.91 -2.92 13.44
CA HIS A 253 -18.30 -2.93 12.98
C HIS A 253 -18.96 -4.31 12.96
N CYS A 254 -18.17 -5.38 12.95
CA CYS A 254 -18.60 -6.76 12.78
C CYS A 254 -17.86 -7.69 13.77
N THR A 255 -17.91 -7.37 15.06
CA THR A 255 -17.16 -8.05 16.13
C THR A 255 -17.28 -9.57 16.11
N GLU A 256 -18.49 -10.09 15.91
CA GLU A 256 -18.77 -11.54 15.91
C GLU A 256 -18.27 -12.27 14.65
N THR A 257 -18.00 -11.53 13.58
CA THR A 257 -17.69 -12.07 12.25
C THR A 257 -16.45 -11.43 11.66
N ALA A 258 -15.58 -10.82 12.48
CA ALA A 258 -14.46 -10.00 12.01
C ALA A 258 -13.55 -10.75 11.02
N ASP A 259 -13.31 -12.05 11.23
CA ASP A 259 -12.50 -12.90 10.34
C ASP A 259 -13.18 -13.11 8.98
N ARG A 260 -14.49 -13.43 8.97
CA ARG A 260 -15.30 -13.59 7.74
C ARG A 260 -15.46 -12.27 7.00
N CYS A 261 -15.74 -11.20 7.73
CA CYS A 261 -15.79 -9.84 7.23
C CYS A 261 -14.48 -9.46 6.53
N THR A 262 -13.33 -9.77 7.14
CA THR A 262 -12.02 -9.43 6.58
C THR A 262 -11.72 -10.28 5.34
N ALA A 263 -12.03 -11.58 5.36
CA ALA A 263 -11.87 -12.47 4.21
C ALA A 263 -12.74 -12.03 3.02
N LEU A 264 -14.02 -11.73 3.26
CA LEU A 264 -14.93 -11.25 2.23
C LEU A 264 -14.44 -9.90 1.67
N GLY A 265 -14.11 -8.95 2.53
CA GLY A 265 -13.59 -7.66 2.11
C GLY A 265 -12.31 -7.75 1.29
N ALA A 266 -11.39 -8.66 1.65
CA ALA A 266 -10.16 -8.86 0.88
C ALA A 266 -10.44 -9.46 -0.51
N SER A 267 -11.41 -10.37 -0.61
CA SER A 267 -11.76 -11.02 -1.89
C SER A 267 -12.32 -10.04 -2.93
N VAL A 268 -12.91 -8.92 -2.50
CA VAL A 268 -13.56 -7.92 -3.37
C VAL A 268 -12.70 -6.68 -3.62
N LEU A 269 -11.44 -6.69 -3.17
CA LEU A 269 -10.47 -5.65 -3.47
C LEU A 269 -10.10 -5.66 -4.96
N THR A 270 -10.05 -4.47 -5.54
CA THR A 270 -9.69 -4.25 -6.95
C THR A 270 -8.17 -4.19 -7.16
N THR A 271 -7.41 -3.94 -6.09
CA THR A 271 -5.95 -3.90 -6.12
C THR A 271 -5.35 -5.04 -5.33
N SER A 272 -4.28 -5.58 -5.87
CA SER A 272 -3.70 -6.82 -5.41
C SER A 272 -2.75 -6.62 -4.23
N PHE A 273 -1.70 -5.82 -4.44
CA PHE A 273 -0.57 -5.74 -3.52
C PHE A 273 -0.58 -4.45 -2.69
N HIS A 274 -0.58 -4.61 -1.36
CA HIS A 274 -0.68 -3.54 -0.36
C HIS A 274 -1.81 -2.54 -0.67
N PRO A 275 -3.06 -2.98 -0.56
CA PRO A 275 -4.21 -2.22 -1.02
C PRO A 275 -4.48 -0.97 -0.18
N PHE A 276 -3.86 -0.79 0.98
CA PHE A 276 -4.14 0.38 1.83
C PHE A 276 -2.88 1.18 2.18
N SER A 277 -1.83 1.11 1.37
CA SER A 277 -0.62 1.90 1.63
C SER A 277 -0.87 3.40 1.57
N SER A 278 -0.07 4.14 2.33
CA SER A 278 0.09 5.58 2.17
C SER A 278 0.41 5.93 0.71
N PRO A 279 -0.06 7.08 0.20
CA PRO A 279 0.33 7.55 -1.14
C PRO A 279 1.83 7.84 -1.27
N LEU A 280 2.51 8.13 -0.15
CA LEU A 280 3.94 8.48 -0.09
C LEU A 280 4.51 8.19 1.32
N GLU A 281 5.10 7.00 1.49
CA GLU A 281 5.53 6.46 2.79
C GLU A 281 6.65 7.28 3.44
N SER A 282 7.49 7.93 2.63
CA SER A 282 8.56 8.83 3.08
C SER A 282 8.08 10.13 3.74
N LEU A 283 6.84 10.56 3.45
CA LEU A 283 6.22 11.72 4.11
C LEU A 283 5.17 11.32 5.16
N LEU A 284 4.48 10.21 4.92
CA LEU A 284 3.37 9.74 5.74
C LEU A 284 3.48 8.23 5.86
N SER A 285 3.88 7.72 7.04
CA SER A 285 3.99 6.27 7.23
C SER A 285 2.63 5.58 7.08
N ASN A 286 2.65 4.28 6.78
CA ASN A 286 1.44 3.48 6.71
C ASN A 286 0.67 3.50 8.04
N GLU A 287 1.36 3.42 9.17
CA GLU A 287 0.74 3.40 10.51
C GLU A 287 0.03 4.72 10.80
N ALA A 288 0.64 5.86 10.45
CA ALA A 288 0.03 7.17 10.59
C ALA A 288 -1.20 7.30 9.68
N TYR A 289 -1.10 6.85 8.43
CA TYR A 289 -2.22 6.84 7.49
C TYR A 289 -3.36 5.92 7.95
N TRP A 290 -3.05 4.70 8.39
CA TRP A 290 -4.00 3.70 8.86
C TRP A 290 -4.69 4.10 10.17
N SER A 291 -4.07 4.98 10.95
CA SER A 291 -4.65 5.49 12.19
C SER A 291 -5.49 6.75 11.98
N SER A 292 -5.51 7.31 10.75
CA SER A 292 -6.23 8.54 10.46
C SER A 292 -7.75 8.36 10.35
N PRO A 293 -8.56 9.40 10.62
CA PRO A 293 -10.01 9.36 10.39
C PRO A 293 -10.41 9.00 8.96
N ARG A 294 -9.58 9.38 7.98
CA ARG A 294 -9.81 9.13 6.55
C ARG A 294 -9.85 7.66 6.16
N ILE A 295 -9.08 6.79 6.84
CA ILE A 295 -8.78 5.45 6.33
C ILE A 295 -10.03 4.61 6.04
N GLU A 296 -11.09 4.72 6.84
CA GLU A 296 -12.32 3.94 6.62
C GLU A 296 -13.00 4.33 5.30
N ALA A 297 -13.03 5.63 5.00
CA ALA A 297 -13.59 6.11 3.74
C ALA A 297 -12.77 5.59 2.55
N ASP A 298 -11.44 5.54 2.68
CA ASP A 298 -10.56 5.03 1.64
C ASP A 298 -10.66 3.50 1.48
N VAL A 299 -10.87 2.75 2.58
CA VAL A 299 -11.24 1.33 2.51
C VAL A 299 -12.52 1.15 1.69
N ALA A 300 -13.57 1.91 1.99
CA ALA A 300 -14.84 1.82 1.28
C ALA A 300 -14.74 2.17 -0.21
N ARG A 301 -13.95 3.19 -0.56
CA ARG A 301 -13.74 3.62 -1.96
C ARG A 301 -12.92 2.63 -2.79
N ARG A 302 -12.07 1.82 -2.17
CA ARG A 302 -11.27 0.79 -2.86
C ARG A 302 -12.02 -0.50 -3.15
N LEU A 303 -13.05 -0.79 -2.38
CA LEU A 303 -13.85 -2.00 -2.56
C LEU A 303 -14.81 -1.83 -3.75
N SER A 304 -15.03 -2.92 -4.48
CA SER A 304 -16.07 -2.98 -5.51
C SER A 304 -17.48 -2.78 -4.92
N ASN A 305 -18.48 -2.59 -5.78
CA ASN A 305 -19.86 -2.46 -5.34
C ASN A 305 -20.39 -3.81 -4.82
N LEU A 306 -20.57 -3.93 -3.51
CA LEU A 306 -20.98 -5.18 -2.86
C LEU A 306 -22.40 -5.62 -3.22
N THR A 307 -23.26 -4.68 -3.63
CA THR A 307 -24.66 -4.98 -4.00
C THR A 307 -24.77 -5.78 -5.30
N GLN A 308 -23.69 -5.89 -6.07
CA GLN A 308 -23.65 -6.65 -7.32
C GLN A 308 -23.74 -8.17 -7.08
N TYR A 309 -23.48 -8.66 -5.87
CA TYR A 309 -23.35 -10.09 -5.59
C TYR A 309 -24.25 -10.52 -4.42
N GLY A 310 -25.46 -11.00 -4.73
CA GLY A 310 -26.45 -11.36 -3.71
C GLY A 310 -25.98 -12.40 -2.69
N TRP A 311 -25.07 -13.31 -3.08
CA TRP A 311 -24.53 -14.34 -2.18
C TRP A 311 -23.57 -13.79 -1.12
N MET A 312 -22.95 -12.61 -1.33
CA MET A 312 -22.01 -12.03 -0.38
C MET A 312 -22.65 -11.78 0.98
N ARG A 313 -23.93 -11.39 0.99
CA ARG A 313 -24.69 -11.18 2.22
C ARG A 313 -24.95 -12.48 2.97
N THR A 314 -25.04 -13.62 2.26
CA THR A 314 -25.10 -14.95 2.87
C THR A 314 -23.76 -15.34 3.49
N PHE A 315 -22.64 -14.92 2.88
CA PHE A 315 -21.31 -15.15 3.43
C PHE A 315 -21.01 -14.25 4.64
N ASP A 316 -21.34 -12.97 4.61
CA ASP A 316 -21.20 -12.07 5.75
C ASP A 316 -22.16 -10.88 5.64
N ALA A 317 -23.34 -11.00 6.29
CA ALA A 317 -24.35 -9.96 6.23
C ALA A 317 -23.89 -8.66 6.90
N CYS A 318 -23.10 -8.76 7.97
CA CYS A 318 -22.61 -7.60 8.68
C CYS A 318 -21.71 -6.74 7.78
N PHE A 319 -20.71 -7.35 7.15
CA PHE A 319 -19.79 -6.66 6.26
C PHE A 319 -20.55 -5.97 5.12
N VAL A 320 -21.42 -6.70 4.43
CA VAL A 320 -22.18 -6.16 3.30
C VAL A 320 -23.03 -4.96 3.73
N ASP A 321 -23.78 -5.09 4.83
CA ASP A 321 -24.68 -4.04 5.29
C ASP A 321 -23.89 -2.80 5.78
N LYS A 322 -22.82 -2.99 6.56
CA LYS A 322 -21.98 -1.90 7.10
C LYS A 322 -21.17 -1.19 6.03
N MET A 323 -20.54 -1.95 5.14
CA MET A 323 -19.70 -1.39 4.08
C MET A 323 -20.53 -0.71 3.00
N THR A 324 -21.70 -1.25 2.63
CA THR A 324 -22.63 -0.57 1.71
C THR A 324 -23.10 0.77 2.28
N ALA A 325 -23.44 0.80 3.58
CA ALA A 325 -23.82 2.04 4.25
C ALA A 325 -22.66 3.05 4.34
N LEU A 326 -21.40 2.59 4.45
CA LEU A 326 -20.24 3.46 4.39
C LEU A 326 -19.99 3.98 2.97
N GLN A 327 -20.02 3.11 1.96
CA GLN A 327 -19.88 3.50 0.54
C GLN A 327 -20.91 4.54 0.11
N ALA A 328 -22.15 4.45 0.61
CA ALA A 328 -23.20 5.44 0.36
C ALA A 328 -22.91 6.82 0.98
N ARG A 329 -22.11 6.87 2.06
CA ARG A 329 -21.75 8.13 2.75
C ARG A 329 -20.51 8.82 2.18
N VAL A 330 -19.61 8.06 1.54
CA VAL A 330 -18.28 8.56 1.13
C VAL A 330 -18.12 8.75 -0.39
N ARG A 331 -19.18 8.47 -1.16
CA ARG A 331 -19.31 8.76 -2.59
C ARG A 331 -19.92 10.14 -2.80
#